data_AF-A0A167CAN0-F1
#
_entry.id   AF-A0A167CAN0-F1
#
_cell.length_a   1.000
_cell.length_b   1.000
_cell.length_c   1.000
_cell.angle_alpha   90.00
_cell.angle_beta   90.00
_cell.angle_gamma   90.00
#
_symmetry.space_group_name_H-M   'P 1'
#
loop_
_entity.id
_entity.type
_entity.pdbx_description
1 polymer ?
#
loop_
_entity_poly.entity_id
_entity_poly.type
_entity_poly.pdbx_seq_one_letter_code
_entity_poly.pdbx_strand_id
1 'polypeptide(L)'
;MVWSTYAQTHVVAAQYFRNPDNLDLYLNRSNFLADINNERPHRNDSYATHLKDWLGLQSLGSKGKIDYLEIDGVHMQIPESQLRAVARAYLGTIDYPYLFQHQGSSH
;
A
#
# COMPACT_ATOMS: atom_id res chain seq x y z
N MET A 1 -20.53 6.76 -12.61
CA MET A 1 -19.73 7.28 -11.47
C MET A 1 -19.04 6.08 -10.82
N VAL A 2 -17.70 6.08 -10.73
CA VAL A 2 -16.71 5.11 -10.17
C VAL A 2 -17.10 3.64 -9.87
N TRP A 3 -18.29 3.38 -9.34
CA TRP A 3 -18.81 2.06 -8.99
C TRP A 3 -19.57 1.35 -10.13
N SER A 4 -19.51 1.85 -11.36
CA SER A 4 -20.07 1.12 -12.50
C SER A 4 -19.18 -0.06 -12.87
N THR A 5 -19.76 -1.15 -13.38
CA THR A 5 -19.02 -2.32 -13.85
C THR A 5 -17.92 -1.94 -14.83
N TYR A 6 -18.23 -1.06 -15.79
CA TYR A 6 -17.26 -0.54 -16.75
C TYR A 6 -16.06 0.13 -16.06
N ALA A 7 -16.29 1.03 -15.08
CA ALA A 7 -15.20 1.70 -14.37
C ALA A 7 -14.37 0.71 -13.53
N GLN A 8 -15.01 -0.22 -12.81
CA GLN A 8 -14.31 -1.22 -11.98
C GLN A 8 -13.50 -2.25 -12.79
N THR A 9 -13.76 -2.38 -14.10
CA THR A 9 -13.07 -3.32 -14.99
C THR A 9 -12.05 -2.64 -15.92
N HIS A 10 -12.20 -1.34 -16.19
CA HIS A 10 -11.38 -0.61 -17.17
C HIS A 10 -10.57 0.56 -16.59
N VAL A 11 -10.77 0.90 -15.31
CA VAL A 11 -10.07 2.02 -14.64
C VAL A 11 -9.40 1.52 -13.36
N VAL A 12 -8.07 1.43 -13.38
CA VAL A 12 -7.26 0.93 -12.24
C VAL A 12 -7.51 1.76 -10.97
N ALA A 13 -7.58 3.08 -11.09
CA ALA A 13 -7.84 3.96 -9.94
C ALA A 13 -9.19 3.67 -9.25
N ALA A 14 -10.19 3.18 -9.99
CA ALA A 14 -11.49 2.85 -9.42
C ALA A 14 -11.43 1.59 -8.53
N GLN A 15 -10.45 0.70 -8.75
CA GLN A 15 -10.34 -0.57 -8.03
C GLN A 15 -9.85 -0.41 -6.58
N TYR A 16 -9.16 0.69 -6.28
CA TYR A 16 -8.71 1.05 -4.93
C TYR A 16 -9.35 2.33 -4.39
N PHE A 17 -10.39 2.84 -5.06
CA PHE A 17 -11.18 3.94 -4.52
C PHE A 17 -12.01 3.44 -3.33
N ARG A 18 -11.95 4.15 -2.20
CA ARG A 18 -12.74 3.87 -1.00
C ARG A 18 -13.40 5.17 -0.54
N ASN A 19 -14.73 5.19 -0.57
CA ASN A 19 -15.51 6.33 -0.08
C ASN A 19 -16.10 6.02 1.31
N PRO A 20 -15.62 6.66 2.40
CA PRO A 20 -16.17 6.47 3.74
C PRO A 20 -17.66 6.85 3.86
N ASP A 21 -18.10 7.86 3.09
CA ASP A 21 -19.48 8.37 3.15
C ASP A 21 -20.49 7.41 2.51
N ASN A 22 -20.01 6.40 1.76
CA ASN A 22 -20.86 5.39 1.14
C ASN A 22 -20.21 4.01 1.16
N LEU A 23 -19.98 3.53 2.38
CA LEU A 23 -19.31 2.26 2.63
C LEU A 23 -20.06 1.07 2.02
N ASP A 24 -21.39 1.07 2.05
CA ASP A 24 -22.20 -0.02 1.49
C ASP A 24 -22.00 -0.19 -0.02
N LEU A 25 -21.93 0.91 -0.78
CA LEU A 25 -21.64 0.82 -2.22
C LEU A 25 -20.22 0.30 -2.47
N TYR A 26 -19.24 0.73 -1.68
CA TYR A 26 -17.87 0.22 -1.77
C TYR A 26 -17.80 -1.28 -1.49
N LEU A 27 -18.36 -1.74 -0.36
CA LEU A 27 -18.36 -3.14 0.05
C LEU A 27 -19.02 -4.05 -0.99
N ASN A 28 -20.07 -3.56 -1.66
CA ASN A 28 -20.78 -4.34 -2.67
C ASN A 28 -20.08 -4.34 -4.04
N ARG A 29 -19.46 -3.22 -4.45
CA ARG A 29 -19.03 -2.99 -5.85
C ARG A 29 -17.54 -2.91 -6.09
N SER A 30 -16.71 -2.80 -5.05
CA SER A 30 -15.25 -2.82 -5.21
C SER A 30 -14.79 -4.19 -5.71
N ASN A 31 -14.21 -4.25 -6.90
CA ASN A 31 -13.72 -5.50 -7.48
C ASN A 31 -12.40 -5.99 -6.87
N PHE A 32 -11.69 -5.15 -6.12
CA PHE A 32 -10.34 -5.47 -5.63
C PHE A 32 -10.14 -5.11 -4.15
N LEU A 33 -10.15 -3.83 -3.78
CA LEU A 33 -9.73 -3.39 -2.44
C LEU A 33 -10.54 -4.04 -1.30
N ALA A 34 -11.87 -4.08 -1.42
CA ALA A 34 -12.73 -4.73 -0.43
C ALA A 34 -12.50 -6.26 -0.31
N ASP A 35 -12.01 -6.91 -1.36
CA ASP A 35 -11.72 -8.34 -1.38
C ASP A 35 -10.37 -8.64 -0.73
N ILE A 36 -9.30 -7.97 -1.15
CA ILE A 36 -7.95 -8.17 -0.58
C ILE A 36 -7.90 -7.80 0.92
N ASN A 37 -8.71 -6.83 1.34
CA ASN A 37 -8.85 -6.42 2.73
C ASN A 37 -9.87 -7.25 3.52
N ASN A 38 -10.53 -8.21 2.86
CA ASN A 38 -11.47 -9.13 3.50
C ASN A 38 -12.63 -8.42 4.22
N GLU A 39 -13.17 -7.35 3.60
CA GLU A 39 -14.19 -6.48 4.21
C GLU A 39 -15.62 -6.98 3.95
N ARG A 40 -15.83 -8.00 3.12
CA ARG A 40 -17.17 -8.52 2.74
C ARG A 40 -17.70 -9.59 3.72
N PRO A 41 -19.02 -9.66 3.95
CA PRO A 41 -19.63 -10.52 4.99
C PRO A 41 -19.73 -12.03 4.68
N HIS A 42 -19.14 -12.55 3.59
CA HIS A 42 -19.16 -14.00 3.33
C HIS A 42 -18.25 -14.75 4.31
N ARG A 43 -18.85 -15.33 5.36
CA ARG A 43 -18.17 -15.90 6.54
C ARG A 43 -18.23 -17.43 6.58
N ASN A 44 -17.07 -18.04 6.80
CA ASN A 44 -16.94 -19.29 7.54
C ASN A 44 -16.71 -18.91 9.02
N ASP A 45 -17.42 -19.49 9.99
CA ASP A 45 -17.34 -19.05 11.39
C ASP A 45 -15.94 -19.24 12.03
N SER A 46 -15.12 -20.16 11.51
CA SER A 46 -13.70 -20.31 11.91
C SER A 46 -12.79 -19.15 11.46
N TYR A 47 -13.27 -18.32 10.54
CA TYR A 47 -12.57 -17.21 9.92
C TYR A 47 -12.69 -15.90 10.70
N ALA A 48 -13.74 -15.74 11.52
CA ALA A 48 -13.98 -14.55 12.35
C ALA A 48 -12.86 -14.30 13.37
N THR A 49 -12.19 -15.35 13.86
CA THR A 49 -11.05 -15.23 14.78
C THR A 49 -9.78 -14.74 14.07
N HIS A 50 -9.60 -15.09 12.78
CA HIS A 50 -8.47 -14.66 11.95
C HIS A 50 -8.69 -13.29 11.29
N LEU A 51 -9.93 -12.80 11.24
CA LEU A 51 -10.31 -11.52 10.63
C LEU A 51 -9.63 -10.31 11.28
N LYS A 52 -9.38 -10.35 12.60
CA LYS A 52 -8.70 -9.24 13.30
C LYS A 52 -7.25 -9.03 12.86
N ASP A 53 -6.62 -10.07 12.31
CA ASP A 53 -5.23 -10.03 11.83
C ASP A 53 -5.08 -10.74 10.48
N TRP A 54 -6.06 -10.55 9.59
CA TRP A 54 -6.15 -11.27 8.32
C TRP A 54 -4.89 -11.13 7.45
N LEU A 55 -4.32 -9.93 7.41
CA LEU A 55 -3.09 -9.62 6.69
C LEU A 55 -1.82 -9.80 7.55
N GLY A 56 -1.97 -10.20 8.82
CA GLY A 56 -0.86 -10.35 9.76
C GLY A 56 -0.28 -9.03 10.29
N LEU A 57 -0.90 -7.88 10.01
CA LEU A 57 -0.38 -6.56 10.41
C LEU A 57 -0.24 -6.39 11.93
N GLN A 58 -1.16 -6.94 12.73
CA GLN A 58 -1.07 -6.89 14.19
C GLN A 58 0.08 -7.78 14.71
N SER A 59 0.22 -8.99 14.17
CA SER A 59 1.33 -9.91 14.47
C SER A 59 2.68 -9.33 14.05
N LEU A 60 2.76 -8.73 12.86
CA LEU A 60 3.97 -8.07 12.36
C LEU A 60 4.33 -6.85 13.22
N GLY A 61 3.35 -6.03 13.59
CA GLY A 61 3.54 -4.89 14.48
C GLY A 61 4.06 -5.30 15.86
N SER A 62 3.40 -6.28 16.50
CA SER A 62 3.80 -6.78 17.83
C SER A 62 5.18 -7.45 17.86
N LYS A 63 5.66 -7.96 16.71
CA LYS A 63 7.00 -8.55 16.55
C LYS A 63 8.07 -7.54 16.10
N GLY A 64 7.73 -6.26 15.99
CA GLY A 64 8.65 -5.21 15.52
C GLY A 64 9.11 -5.43 14.08
N LYS A 65 8.22 -5.93 13.21
CA LYS A 65 8.48 -6.19 11.78
C LYS A 65 7.89 -5.11 10.87
N ILE A 66 7.33 -4.04 11.44
CA ILE A 66 6.78 -2.90 10.71
C ILE A 66 7.51 -1.65 11.19
N ASP A 67 8.22 -1.00 10.26
CA ASP A 67 8.87 0.28 10.50
C ASP A 67 8.08 1.38 9.79
N TYR A 68 7.77 2.46 10.52
CA TYR A 68 7.05 3.62 9.99
C TYR A 68 8.05 4.73 9.70
N LEU A 69 8.14 5.14 8.43
CA LEU A 69 9.06 6.17 7.96
C LEU A 69 8.25 7.31 7.34
N GLU A 70 8.65 8.54 7.64
CA GLU A 70 8.06 9.76 7.10
C GLU A 70 9.15 10.61 6.45
N ILE A 71 8.83 11.19 5.30
CA ILE A 71 9.71 12.08 4.56
C ILE A 71 8.90 13.30 4.12
N ASP A 72 9.49 14.48 4.29
CA ASP A 72 8.93 15.70 3.75
C ASP A 72 9.15 15.73 2.23
N GLY A 73 8.09 16.02 1.47
CA GLY A 73 8.16 16.10 0.01
C GLY A 73 6.80 16.01 -0.67
N VAL A 74 6.81 16.19 -1.98
CA VAL A 74 5.63 15.93 -2.82
C VAL A 74 5.51 14.44 -3.14
N HIS A 75 4.33 14.01 -3.57
CA HIS A 75 4.06 12.61 -3.92
C HIS A 75 5.14 12.04 -4.86
N MET A 76 5.75 10.92 -4.45
CA MET A 76 6.84 10.21 -5.13
C MET A 76 8.19 10.97 -5.26
N GLN A 77 8.32 12.16 -4.68
CA GLN A 77 9.61 12.84 -4.58
C GLN A 77 10.33 12.41 -3.31
N ILE A 78 11.06 11.30 -3.41
CA ILE A 78 11.89 10.76 -2.33
C ILE A 78 13.31 11.30 -2.49
N PRO A 79 13.83 12.11 -1.53
CA PRO A 79 15.22 12.58 -1.60
C PRO A 79 16.19 11.41 -1.66
N GLU A 80 17.25 11.55 -2.46
CA GLU A 80 18.24 10.48 -2.67
C GLU A 80 18.88 10.00 -1.35
N SER A 81 19.15 10.94 -0.43
CA SER A 81 19.69 10.62 0.90
C SER A 81 18.76 9.70 1.70
N GLN A 82 17.44 9.93 1.63
CA GLN A 82 16.44 9.11 2.30
C GLN A 82 16.32 7.73 1.65
N LEU A 83 16.28 7.68 0.31
CA LEU A 83 16.25 6.40 -0.42
C LEU A 83 17.48 5.54 -0.09
N ARG A 84 18.68 6.16 -0.01
CA ARG A 84 19.92 5.48 0.38
C ARG A 84 19.89 4.98 1.82
N ALA A 85 19.34 5.76 2.74
CA ALA A 85 19.20 5.35 4.14
C ALA A 85 18.31 4.11 4.26
N VAL A 86 17.15 4.10 3.59
CA VAL A 86 16.22 2.95 3.55
C VAL A 86 16.87 1.74 2.88
N ALA A 87 17.47 1.90 1.70
CA ALA A 87 18.13 0.79 1.00
C ALA A 87 19.24 0.17 1.87
N ARG A 88 20.05 0.99 2.55
CA ARG A 88 21.11 0.49 3.45
C ARG A 88 20.54 -0.29 4.63
N ALA A 89 19.44 0.17 5.22
CA ALA A 89 18.82 -0.47 6.38
C ALA A 89 18.23 -1.85 6.06
N TYR A 90 17.62 -2.02 4.89
CA TYR A 90 16.85 -3.25 4.57
C TYR A 90 17.49 -4.16 3.51
N LEU A 91 18.29 -3.61 2.59
CA LEU A 91 18.95 -4.38 1.53
C LEU A 91 20.46 -4.59 1.82
N GLY A 92 21.00 -3.91 2.83
CA GLY A 92 22.40 -3.98 3.22
C GLY A 92 23.32 -3.05 2.42
N THR A 93 24.62 -3.15 2.67
CA THR A 93 25.64 -2.32 1.99
C THR A 93 26.08 -2.99 0.70
N ILE A 94 25.31 -2.81 -0.36
CA ILE A 94 25.83 -2.98 -1.73
C ILE A 94 26.20 -1.59 -2.21
N ASP A 95 27.47 -1.39 -2.54
CA ASP A 95 27.95 -0.16 -3.14
C ASP A 95 27.37 -0.09 -4.55
N TYR A 96 26.24 0.61 -4.74
CA TYR A 96 25.53 0.68 -6.01
C TYR A 96 26.20 1.71 -6.93
N PRO A 97 27.12 1.32 -7.83
CA PRO A 97 27.96 2.28 -8.54
C PRO A 97 27.17 2.98 -9.64
N TYR A 98 26.07 2.38 -10.11
CA TYR A 98 25.34 2.79 -11.31
C TYR A 98 24.03 3.54 -11.04
N LEU A 99 23.54 3.58 -9.79
CA LEU A 99 22.23 4.17 -9.52
C LEU A 99 22.24 5.70 -9.42
N PHE A 100 23.42 6.34 -9.39
CA PHE A 100 23.53 7.75 -8.96
C PHE A 100 24.63 8.58 -9.67
N GLN A 101 25.16 8.12 -10.81
CA GLN A 101 26.28 8.81 -11.50
C GLN A 101 25.87 10.07 -12.30
N HIS A 102 24.59 10.40 -12.40
CA HIS A 102 24.13 11.57 -13.14
C HIS A 102 23.25 12.45 -12.27
N GLN A 103 23.82 13.37 -11.50
CA GLN A 103 23.38 14.78 -11.40
C GLN A 103 24.51 15.64 -10.85
N GLY A 104 25.22 16.27 -11.78
CA GLY A 104 26.31 17.21 -11.54
C GLY A 104 26.60 17.98 -12.82
N SER A 105 25.61 18.68 -13.34
CA SER A 105 25.81 19.70 -14.37
C SER A 105 24.78 20.81 -14.18
N SER A 106 25.18 21.78 -13.37
CA SER A 106 24.51 23.06 -13.17
C SER A 106 24.44 23.81 -14.49
N HIS A 107 23.25 24.25 -14.89
CA HIS A 107 23.01 25.47 -15.66
C HIS A 107 21.90 26.25 -14.96
#